data_AF-A0A5Y3MZR0-F1
#
_entry.id   AF-A0A5Y3MZR0-F1
#
_cell.length_a   1.000
_cell.length_b   1.000
_cell.length_c   1.000
_cell.angle_alpha   90.00
_cell.angle_beta   90.00
_cell.angle_gamma   90.00
#
_symmetry.space_group_name_H-M   'P 1'
#
loop_
_entity.id
_entity.type
_entity.pdbx_description
1 polymer ?
#
loop_
_entity_poly.entity_id
_entity_poly.type
_entity_poly.pdbx_seq_one_letter_code
_entity_poly.pdbx_strand_id
1 'polypeptide(L)'
;MAVKTVMGEVQARAPLDSPELTGTPLTPTPPLIVNNKQIVNAEFVHAAVAALVGASPEALDTLAELAEALGNDPNFATTMLNALAGKQPLNETLTNLSGKDIAGLLRYLGMNIQLRMGPLSIVGVDAYGNIPQQDGMVMTSIYI
;
A
#
# COMPACT_ATOMS: atom_id res chain seq x y z
N MET A 1 79.18 8.50 -8.11
CA MET A 1 78.01 9.17 -7.52
C MET A 1 76.77 9.05 -8.39
N ALA A 2 76.82 9.41 -9.68
CA ALA A 2 75.68 9.31 -10.60
C ALA A 2 75.02 7.92 -10.70
N VAL A 3 75.80 6.84 -10.88
CA VAL A 3 75.25 5.46 -10.99
C VAL A 3 74.48 5.02 -9.73
N LYS A 4 74.96 5.43 -8.55
CA LYS A 4 74.32 5.11 -7.27
C LYS A 4 72.98 5.85 -7.12
N THR A 5 72.92 7.10 -7.56
CA THR A 5 71.69 7.90 -7.59
C THR A 5 70.65 7.28 -8.53
N VAL A 6 71.05 6.94 -9.76
CA VAL A 6 70.17 6.32 -10.74
C VAL A 6 69.64 4.98 -10.24
N MET A 7 70.48 4.15 -9.62
CA MET A 7 70.04 2.86 -9.07
C MET A 7 69.02 3.03 -7.93
N GLY A 8 69.19 4.06 -7.09
CA GLY A 8 68.22 4.39 -6.04
C GLY A 8 66.86 4.80 -6.58
N GLU A 9 66.82 5.63 -7.63
CA GLU A 9 65.57 6.04 -8.27
C GLU A 9 64.85 4.88 -8.96
N VAL A 10 65.58 3.98 -9.63
CA VAL A 10 65.01 2.80 -10.29
C VAL A 10 64.35 1.87 -9.27
N GLN A 11 64.94 1.69 -8.09
CA GLN A 11 64.38 0.86 -7.02
C GLN A 11 63.08 1.42 -6.42
N ALA A 12 62.81 2.71 -6.57
CA ALA A 12 61.61 3.36 -6.06
C ALA A 12 60.41 3.31 -7.04
N ARG A 13 60.62 2.86 -8.29
CA ARG A 13 59.54 2.75 -9.29
C ARG A 13 58.73 1.48 -9.08
N ALA A 14 57.46 1.52 -9.48
CA ALA A 14 56.61 0.33 -9.50
C ALA A 14 57.11 -0.71 -10.54
N PRO A 15 56.87 -2.02 -10.33
CA PRO A 15 57.15 -3.05 -11.32
C PRO A 15 56.51 -2.73 -12.66
N LEU A 16 57.21 -3.04 -13.76
CA LEU A 16 56.68 -2.84 -15.10
C LEU A 16 55.50 -3.78 -15.38
N ASP A 17 55.65 -5.04 -14.96
CA ASP A 17 54.62 -6.06 -15.10
C ASP A 17 53.76 -6.09 -13.84
N SER A 18 52.47 -5.87 -14.02
CA SER A 18 51.44 -5.97 -12.97
C SER A 18 51.78 -5.21 -11.68
N PRO A 19 52.00 -3.88 -11.74
CA PRO A 19 52.23 -3.09 -10.54
C PRO A 19 51.03 -3.18 -9.59
N GLU A 20 51.27 -3.41 -8.31
CA GLU A 20 50.25 -3.23 -7.27
C GLU A 20 50.10 -1.74 -6.96
N LEU A 21 48.89 -1.20 -7.17
CA LEU A 21 48.56 0.18 -6.82
C LEU A 21 48.06 0.21 -5.37
N THR A 22 48.82 0.84 -4.48
CA THR A 22 48.47 0.99 -3.06
C THR A 22 48.25 2.48 -2.71
N GLY A 23 47.51 2.76 -1.63
CA GLY A 23 47.15 4.12 -1.24
C GLY A 23 46.13 4.78 -2.18
N THR A 24 46.35 6.05 -2.53
CA THR A 24 45.48 6.84 -3.43
C THR A 24 46.26 7.26 -4.68
N PRO A 25 46.44 6.35 -5.66
CA PRO A 25 47.16 6.66 -6.89
C PRO A 25 46.44 7.76 -7.67
N LEU A 26 47.20 8.74 -8.18
CA LEU A 26 46.68 9.77 -9.07
C LEU A 26 47.02 9.42 -10.52
N THR A 27 46.06 9.61 -11.42
CA THR A 27 46.27 9.50 -12.87
C THR A 27 45.66 10.72 -13.56
N PRO A 28 46.19 11.16 -14.71
CA PRO A 28 45.57 12.24 -15.48
C PRO A 28 44.13 11.89 -15.87
N THR A 29 43.21 12.85 -15.76
CA THR A 29 41.80 12.69 -16.16
C THR A 29 41.69 12.73 -17.69
N PRO A 30 41.30 11.63 -18.37
CA PRO A 30 41.12 11.66 -19.81
C PRO A 30 39.81 12.35 -20.21
N PRO A 31 39.66 12.79 -21.48
CA PRO A 31 38.38 13.24 -22.01
C PRO A 31 37.33 12.12 -22.02
N LEU A 32 36.03 12.44 -21.82
CA LEU A 32 34.93 11.45 -21.78
C LEU A 32 34.73 10.64 -23.08
N ILE A 33 35.37 11.03 -24.17
CA ILE A 33 35.25 10.38 -25.49
C ILE A 33 36.23 9.22 -25.72
N VAL A 34 37.15 8.95 -24.79
CA VAL A 34 38.15 7.89 -24.97
C VAL A 34 37.52 6.50 -24.86
N ASN A 35 37.91 5.59 -25.77
CA ASN A 35 37.37 4.23 -25.89
C ASN A 35 38.45 3.15 -26.05
N ASN A 36 39.61 3.37 -25.43
CA ASN A 36 40.75 2.44 -25.45
C ASN A 36 40.99 1.82 -24.04
N LYS A 37 42.12 1.12 -23.84
CA LYS A 37 42.45 0.45 -22.57
C LYS A 37 43.19 1.33 -21.54
N GLN A 38 43.09 2.66 -21.64
CA GLN A 38 43.71 3.58 -20.69
C GLN A 38 43.10 3.44 -19.28
N ILE A 39 43.92 3.65 -18.24
CA ILE A 39 43.46 3.75 -16.85
C ILE A 39 42.73 5.09 -16.66
N VAL A 40 41.51 5.04 -16.11
CA VAL A 40 40.71 6.22 -15.74
C VAL A 40 40.76 6.47 -14.23
N ASN A 41 40.38 7.66 -13.78
CA ASN A 41 40.32 8.03 -12.36
C ASN A 41 38.87 8.28 -11.89
N ALA A 42 38.70 8.59 -10.60
CA ALA A 42 37.41 8.86 -10.00
C ALA A 42 36.67 10.05 -10.63
N GLU A 43 37.40 11.12 -11.02
CA GLU A 43 36.81 12.30 -11.67
C GLU A 43 36.16 11.92 -13.01
N PHE A 44 36.83 11.10 -13.81
CA PHE A 44 36.28 10.60 -15.08
C PHE A 44 34.97 9.84 -14.86
N VAL A 45 34.93 8.91 -13.90
CA VAL A 45 33.74 8.11 -13.61
C VAL A 45 32.59 8.99 -13.14
N HIS A 46 32.86 9.95 -12.24
CA HIS A 46 31.85 10.88 -11.76
C HIS A 46 31.26 11.71 -12.90
N ALA A 47 32.11 12.26 -13.77
CA ALA A 47 31.68 13.04 -14.92
C ALA A 47 30.89 12.20 -15.94
N ALA A 48 31.32 10.95 -16.20
CA ALA A 48 30.61 10.05 -17.11
C ALA A 48 29.21 9.70 -16.62
N VAL A 49 29.06 9.39 -15.33
CA VAL A 49 27.75 9.11 -14.71
C VAL A 49 26.88 10.36 -14.71
N ALA A 50 27.44 11.52 -14.37
CA ALA A 50 26.71 12.79 -14.42
C ALA A 50 26.24 13.12 -15.84
N ALA A 51 27.06 12.88 -16.86
CA ALA A 51 26.67 13.06 -18.26
C ALA A 51 25.55 12.09 -18.67
N LEU A 52 25.60 10.84 -18.21
CA LEU A 52 24.55 9.85 -18.46
C LEU A 52 23.22 10.25 -17.81
N VAL A 53 23.23 10.64 -16.54
CA VAL A 53 22.02 11.07 -15.81
C VAL A 53 21.50 12.39 -16.38
N GLY A 54 22.40 13.35 -16.65
CA GLY A 54 22.06 14.66 -17.19
C GLY A 54 21.59 14.66 -18.64
N ALA A 55 21.83 13.59 -19.40
CA ALA A 55 21.28 13.42 -20.74
C ALA A 55 19.76 13.16 -20.73
N SER A 56 19.18 12.80 -19.58
CA SER A 56 17.79 12.41 -19.45
C SER A 56 17.03 13.10 -18.30
N PRO A 57 17.03 14.46 -18.17
CA PRO A 57 16.35 15.14 -17.06
C PRO A 57 14.84 14.90 -17.09
N GLU A 58 14.22 15.04 -18.26
CA GLU A 58 12.77 14.85 -18.45
C GLU A 58 12.34 13.38 -18.18
N ALA A 59 13.18 12.41 -18.55
CA ALA A 59 12.86 11.01 -18.28
C ALA A 59 12.98 10.67 -16.78
N LEU A 60 13.94 11.28 -16.06
CA LEU A 60 14.04 11.11 -14.61
C LEU A 60 12.85 11.77 -13.89
N ASP A 61 12.43 12.94 -14.37
CA ASP A 61 11.24 13.65 -13.89
C ASP A 61 9.99 12.79 -14.06
N THR A 62 9.75 12.25 -15.27
CA THR A 62 8.61 11.34 -15.50
C THR A 62 8.65 10.09 -14.64
N LEU A 63 9.82 9.50 -14.36
CA LEU A 63 9.91 8.36 -13.43
C LEU A 63 9.61 8.75 -11.98
N ALA A 64 10.03 9.94 -11.54
CA ALA A 64 9.70 10.47 -10.22
C ALA A 64 8.18 10.74 -10.12
N GLU A 65 7.59 11.38 -11.11
CA GLU A 65 6.15 11.63 -11.20
C GLU A 65 5.35 10.33 -11.20
N LEU A 66 5.79 9.31 -11.94
CA LEU A 66 5.14 7.99 -11.95
C LEU A 66 5.23 7.30 -10.59
N ALA A 67 6.38 7.34 -9.93
CA ALA A 67 6.55 6.78 -8.60
C ALA A 67 5.63 7.47 -7.58
N GLU A 68 5.54 8.80 -7.63
CA GLU A 68 4.62 9.58 -6.81
C GLU A 68 3.16 9.28 -7.14
N ALA A 69 2.80 9.17 -8.42
CA ALA A 69 1.44 8.82 -8.86
C ALA A 69 1.01 7.42 -8.39
N LEU A 70 1.96 6.50 -8.22
CA LEU A 70 1.75 5.18 -7.63
C LEU A 70 1.86 5.16 -6.10
N GLY A 71 2.04 6.33 -5.47
CA GLY A 71 2.07 6.49 -4.02
C GLY A 71 3.37 6.03 -3.36
N ASN A 72 4.46 5.92 -4.11
CA ASN A 72 5.74 5.39 -3.64
C ASN A 72 5.59 4.01 -2.96
N ASP A 73 4.65 3.19 -3.43
CA ASP A 73 4.32 1.91 -2.80
C ASP A 73 5.20 0.77 -3.35
N PRO A 74 6.16 0.24 -2.57
CA PRO A 74 7.00 -0.88 -3.01
C PRO A 74 6.20 -2.18 -3.23
N ASN A 75 4.97 -2.25 -2.73
CA ASN A 75 4.06 -3.37 -2.86
C ASN A 75 2.77 -2.98 -3.61
N PHE A 76 2.84 -2.00 -4.52
CA PHE A 76 1.67 -1.44 -5.24
C PHE A 76 0.67 -2.50 -5.72
N ALA A 77 1.14 -3.56 -6.37
CA ALA A 77 0.29 -4.64 -6.85
C ALA A 77 -0.47 -5.37 -5.73
N THR A 78 0.20 -5.63 -4.61
CA THR A 78 -0.41 -6.24 -3.41
C THR A 78 -1.42 -5.31 -2.77
N THR A 79 -1.11 -4.02 -2.67
CA THR A 79 -2.03 -3.01 -2.12
C THR A 79 -3.30 -2.92 -2.96
N MET A 80 -3.15 -2.84 -4.29
CA MET A 80 -4.29 -2.83 -5.20
C MET A 80 -5.08 -4.14 -5.15
N LEU A 81 -4.40 -5.29 -5.05
CA LEU A 81 -5.07 -6.58 -4.87
C LEU A 81 -5.90 -6.62 -3.58
N ASN A 82 -5.37 -6.16 -2.46
CA ASN A 82 -6.09 -6.11 -1.19
C ASN A 82 -7.30 -5.15 -1.25
N ALA A 83 -7.12 -3.99 -1.91
CA ALA A 83 -8.20 -3.03 -2.12
C ALA A 83 -9.33 -3.59 -3.00
N LEU A 84 -8.98 -4.40 -4.02
CA LEU A 84 -9.94 -5.08 -4.88
C LEU A 84 -10.59 -6.27 -4.18
N ALA A 85 -9.86 -6.99 -3.33
CA ALA A 85 -10.37 -8.14 -2.58
C ALA A 85 -11.47 -7.77 -1.57
N GLY A 86 -11.48 -6.52 -1.08
CA GLY A 86 -12.55 -6.00 -0.23
C GLY A 86 -13.84 -5.63 -0.97
N LYS A 87 -13.86 -5.67 -2.31
CA LYS A 87 -15.06 -5.38 -3.10
C LYS A 87 -16.06 -6.53 -2.97
N GLN A 88 -17.35 -6.19 -2.96
CA GLN A 88 -18.40 -7.21 -3.02
C GLN A 88 -18.41 -7.89 -4.40
N PRO A 89 -18.69 -9.21 -4.48
CA PRO A 89 -18.88 -9.90 -5.76
C PRO A 89 -20.05 -9.31 -6.56
N LEU A 90 -20.01 -9.38 -7.89
CA LEU A 90 -20.98 -8.80 -8.84
C LEU A 90 -22.42 -9.40 -8.76
N ASN A 91 -22.70 -10.29 -7.80
CA ASN A 91 -23.96 -11.03 -7.71
C ASN A 91 -25.00 -10.31 -6.85
N GLU A 92 -26.19 -10.07 -7.43
CA GLU A 92 -27.26 -9.28 -6.81
C GLU A 92 -27.74 -9.81 -5.47
N THR A 93 -27.85 -11.13 -5.30
CA THR A 93 -28.32 -11.70 -4.03
C THR A 93 -27.30 -11.48 -2.91
N LEU A 94 -26.01 -11.55 -3.23
CA LEU A 94 -24.93 -11.37 -2.25
C LEU A 94 -24.75 -9.90 -1.88
N THR A 95 -24.93 -8.99 -2.85
CA THR A 95 -25.09 -7.56 -2.58
C THR A 95 -26.32 -7.29 -1.70
N ASN A 96 -27.42 -8.02 -1.92
CA ASN A 96 -28.64 -7.86 -1.15
C ASN A 96 -28.59 -8.48 0.24
N LEU A 97 -27.58 -9.26 0.58
CA LEU A 97 -27.49 -9.89 1.90
C LEU A 97 -26.35 -9.31 2.71
N SER A 98 -25.24 -8.96 2.06
CA SER A 98 -24.09 -8.35 2.71
C SER A 98 -24.44 -7.00 3.36
N GLY A 99 -24.01 -6.81 4.60
CA GLY A 99 -24.24 -5.58 5.35
C GLY A 99 -25.65 -5.39 5.92
N LYS A 100 -26.55 -6.38 5.79
CA LYS A 100 -27.86 -6.33 6.45
C LYS A 100 -27.78 -6.80 7.89
N ASP A 101 -28.50 -6.08 8.73
CA ASP A 101 -28.83 -6.51 10.08
C ASP A 101 -29.88 -7.64 10.05
N ILE A 102 -30.18 -8.20 11.21
CA ILE A 102 -31.07 -9.37 11.32
C ILE A 102 -32.45 -9.06 10.74
N ALA A 103 -33.05 -7.93 11.10
CA ALA A 103 -34.37 -7.56 10.59
C ALA A 103 -34.40 -7.40 9.06
N GLY A 104 -33.36 -6.82 8.49
CA GLY A 104 -33.20 -6.68 7.04
C GLY A 104 -33.06 -8.02 6.32
N LEU A 105 -32.32 -8.95 6.91
CA LEU A 105 -32.17 -10.31 6.38
C LEU A 105 -33.52 -11.06 6.37
N LEU A 106 -34.29 -10.95 7.45
CA LEU A 106 -35.60 -11.62 7.58
C LEU A 106 -36.59 -11.15 6.53
N ARG A 107 -36.65 -9.83 6.32
CA ARG A 107 -37.51 -9.23 5.30
C ARG A 107 -37.09 -9.59 3.88
N TYR A 108 -35.78 -9.67 3.60
CA TYR A 108 -35.29 -10.12 2.29
C TYR A 108 -35.74 -11.55 1.96
N LEU A 109 -35.84 -12.40 2.99
CA LEU A 109 -36.30 -13.78 2.87
C LEU A 109 -37.82 -13.94 2.90
N GLY A 110 -38.57 -12.83 2.97
CA GLY A 110 -40.03 -12.86 3.12
C GLY A 110 -40.49 -13.46 4.45
N MET A 111 -39.61 -13.52 5.46
CA MET A 111 -39.94 -14.10 6.76
C MET A 111 -40.54 -13.04 7.68
N ASN A 112 -41.77 -13.31 8.11
CA ASN A 112 -42.42 -12.52 9.15
C ASN A 112 -42.20 -13.23 10.49
N ILE A 113 -41.23 -12.79 11.29
CA ILE A 113 -41.16 -13.22 12.69
C ILE A 113 -42.24 -12.47 13.45
N GLN A 114 -43.40 -13.09 13.56
CA GLN A 114 -44.33 -12.74 14.62
C GLN A 114 -43.69 -13.26 15.91
N LEU A 115 -43.19 -12.37 16.77
CA LEU A 115 -42.95 -12.75 18.16
C LEU A 115 -44.32 -13.17 18.70
N ARG A 116 -44.59 -14.48 18.75
CA ARG A 116 -45.74 -15.02 19.47
C ARG A 116 -45.45 -14.79 20.95
N MET A 117 -45.58 -13.54 21.39
CA MET A 117 -45.77 -13.21 22.78
C MET A 117 -47.09 -13.90 23.14
N GLY A 118 -46.99 -14.97 23.94
CA GLY A 118 -48.14 -15.51 24.64
C GLY A 118 -48.84 -14.39 25.42
N PRO A 119 -50.10 -14.63 25.78
CA PRO A 119 -51.23 -13.77 25.42
C PRO A 119 -51.04 -12.31 25.82
N LEU A 120 -51.69 -11.43 25.05
CA LEU A 120 -52.08 -10.07 25.45
C LEU A 120 -52.26 -9.99 26.97
N SER A 121 -51.69 -8.97 27.62
CA SER A 121 -52.13 -8.58 28.96
C SER A 121 -53.61 -8.17 28.88
N ILE A 122 -54.49 -9.14 29.07
CA ILE A 122 -55.45 -9.18 30.17
C ILE A 122 -55.92 -7.77 30.57
N VAL A 123 -57.18 -7.43 30.29
CA VAL A 123 -57.92 -6.54 31.20
C VAL A 123 -57.79 -7.20 32.56
N GLY A 124 -56.94 -6.63 33.44
CA GLY A 124 -56.43 -7.17 34.70
C GLY A 124 -57.35 -8.22 35.32
N VAL A 125 -57.24 -9.48 34.90
CA VAL A 125 -58.00 -10.55 35.53
C VAL A 125 -57.36 -10.74 36.88
N ASP A 126 -58.20 -10.84 37.89
CA ASP A 126 -57.74 -11.23 39.22
C ASP A 126 -57.14 -12.65 39.16
N ALA A 127 -56.61 -13.11 40.29
CA ALA A 127 -56.02 -14.45 40.41
C ALA A 127 -56.99 -15.61 40.07
N TYR A 128 -58.27 -15.32 39.78
CA TYR A 128 -59.32 -16.27 39.44
C TYR A 128 -59.85 -16.12 38.00
N GLY A 129 -59.25 -15.25 37.18
CA GLY A 129 -59.60 -15.13 35.76
C GLY A 129 -60.83 -14.26 35.46
N ASN A 130 -61.33 -13.51 36.44
CA ASN A 130 -62.49 -12.62 36.24
C ASN A 130 -62.05 -11.22 35.85
N ILE A 131 -62.78 -10.59 34.93
CA ILE A 131 -62.55 -9.19 34.54
C ILE A 131 -63.18 -8.27 35.60
N PRO A 132 -62.40 -7.44 36.32
CA PRO A 132 -62.98 -6.48 37.26
C PRO A 132 -63.79 -5.44 36.49
N GLN A 133 -65.06 -5.27 36.85
CA GLN A 133 -65.86 -4.17 36.33
C GLN A 133 -65.23 -2.87 36.83
N GLN A 134 -64.74 -2.03 35.90
CA GLN A 134 -64.29 -0.68 36.25
C GLN A 134 -65.50 0.10 36.76
N ASP A 135 -65.51 0.41 38.05
CA ASP A 135 -66.45 1.33 38.66
C ASP A 135 -66.35 2.68 37.92
N GLY A 136 -67.38 3.01 37.14
CA GLY A 136 -67.52 4.29 36.45
C GLY A 136 -67.71 4.29 34.93
N MET A 137 -67.66 3.17 34.21
CA MET A 137 -68.03 3.16 32.77
C MET A 137 -69.45 2.64 32.57
N VAL A 138 -70.39 3.59 32.48
CA VAL A 138 -71.78 3.36 32.07
C VAL A 138 -71.80 2.73 30.67
N MET A 139 -72.50 1.61 30.49
CA MET A 139 -72.79 1.07 29.15
C MET A 139 -73.54 2.13 28.33
N THR A 140 -72.85 2.87 27.47
CA THR A 140 -73.51 3.65 26.42
C THR A 140 -73.85 2.69 25.29
N SER A 141 -75.15 2.50 25.06
CA SER A 141 -75.71 1.65 24.01
C SER A 141 -75.03 1.89 22.67
N ILE A 142 -74.65 0.79 22.00
CA ILE A 142 -74.27 0.77 20.59
C ILE A 142 -75.53 1.17 19.80
N TYR A 143 -75.46 2.31 19.11
CA TYR A 143 -76.36 2.56 17.99
C TYR A 143 -75.73 1.91 16.76
N ILE A 144 -76.51 1.06 16.09
CA ILE A 144 -76.19 0.27 14.89
C ILE A 144 -75.11 0.87 13.98
#